data_AF-A0A8J4VMP4-F1
#
_entry.id   AF-A0A8J4VMP4-F1
#
_cell.length_a   1.000
_cell.length_b   1.000
_cell.length_c   1.000
_cell.angle_alpha   90.00
_cell.angle_beta   90.00
_cell.angle_gamma   90.00
#
_symmetry.space_group_name_H-M   'P 1'
#
loop_
_entity.id
_entity.type
_entity.pdbx_description
1 polymer ?
#
loop_
_entity_poly.entity_id
_entity_poly.type
_entity_poly.pdbx_seq_one_letter_code
_entity_poly.pdbx_strand_id
1 'polypeptide(L)'
;MGLKNMSLILGFLGFVFLQGLLVCTAYNVHHYSFIVKNTFFERLCSNKTMLTVNDSFPGPTIHVRKGDRAYINVHNEASYGVTIHWHGVKQPRNPWSDGPENITQCPIKPGTNFTYEVIFSDEEGTLWWHAHSDWTRATVHGAIVILPEANTTYPFPKPTAEQVLILGGKLEHNGLGVGLGLAWVFYIILGPHLFSYFLLAQI
;
A
#
# COMPACT_ATOMS: atom_id res chain seq x y z
N MET A 1 -22.95 -16.39 -53.39
CA MET A 1 -22.49 -15.29 -52.51
C MET A 1 -22.40 -15.65 -51.02
N GLY A 2 -22.87 -16.81 -50.54
CA GLY A 2 -22.94 -17.09 -49.08
C GLY A 2 -21.67 -17.62 -48.40
N LEU A 3 -20.78 -18.34 -49.10
CA LEU A 3 -19.67 -19.05 -48.44
C LEU A 3 -18.49 -18.15 -48.04
N LYS A 4 -18.20 -17.10 -48.83
CA LYS A 4 -17.12 -16.14 -48.53
C LYS A 4 -17.41 -15.28 -47.30
N ASN A 5 -18.67 -14.90 -47.10
CA ASN A 5 -19.09 -14.07 -45.96
C ASN A 5 -19.03 -14.85 -44.64
N MET A 6 -19.33 -16.15 -44.66
CA MET A 6 -19.28 -17.00 -43.49
C MET A 6 -17.84 -17.24 -43.00
N SER A 7 -16.89 -17.42 -43.92
CA SER A 7 -15.46 -17.52 -43.58
C SER A 7 -14.90 -16.24 -42.96
N LEU A 8 -15.38 -15.08 -43.40
CA LEU A 8 -14.95 -13.78 -42.87
C LEU A 8 -15.46 -13.57 -41.44
N ILE A 9 -16.71 -13.93 -41.17
CA ILE A 9 -17.35 -13.83 -39.85
C ILE A 9 -16.69 -14.80 -38.85
N LEU A 10 -16.41 -16.04 -39.27
CA LEU A 10 -15.69 -17.02 -38.45
C LEU A 10 -14.25 -16.56 -38.14
N GLY A 11 -13.57 -15.96 -39.12
CA GLY A 11 -12.25 -15.36 -38.91
C GLY A 11 -12.27 -14.19 -37.92
N PHE A 12 -13.28 -13.31 -38.01
CA PHE A 12 -13.43 -12.19 -37.10
C PHE A 12 -13.79 -12.64 -35.67
N LEU A 13 -14.72 -13.58 -35.52
CA LEU A 13 -15.05 -14.19 -34.23
C LEU A 13 -13.84 -14.92 -33.63
N GLY A 14 -13.06 -15.62 -34.45
CA GLY A 14 -11.81 -16.25 -34.02
C GLY A 14 -10.77 -15.24 -33.55
N PHE A 15 -10.63 -14.10 -34.23
CA PHE A 15 -9.72 -13.03 -33.83
C PHE A 15 -10.17 -12.34 -32.53
N VAL A 16 -11.46 -12.06 -32.36
CA VAL A 16 -12.03 -11.52 -31.11
C VAL A 16 -11.86 -12.50 -29.95
N PHE A 17 -12.04 -13.80 -30.19
CA PHE A 17 -11.85 -14.84 -29.18
C PHE A 17 -10.36 -15.01 -28.80
N LEU A 18 -9.46 -14.94 -29.78
CA LEU A 18 -8.01 -14.97 -29.56
C LEU A 18 -7.51 -13.72 -28.80
N GLN A 19 -8.08 -12.55 -29.07
CA GLN A 19 -7.83 -11.32 -28.31
C GLN A 19 -8.39 -11.42 -26.87
N GLY A 20 -9.56 -12.02 -26.68
CA GLY A 20 -10.15 -12.24 -25.36
C GLY A 20 -9.35 -13.18 -24.46
N LEU A 21 -8.67 -14.18 -25.05
CA LEU A 21 -7.78 -15.10 -24.34
C LEU A 21 -6.46 -14.47 -23.89
N LEU A 22 -6.02 -13.39 -24.54
CA LEU A 22 -4.75 -12.69 -24.26
C LEU A 22 -4.80 -11.74 -23.04
N VAL A 23 -5.97 -11.54 -22.41
CA VAL A 23 -6.14 -10.57 -21.29
C VAL A 23 -6.08 -11.22 -19.90
N CYS A 24 -5.88 -12.54 -19.80
CA CYS A 24 -5.63 -13.18 -18.51
C CYS A 24 -4.17 -12.98 -18.09
N THR A 25 -3.80 -11.76 -17.68
CA THR A 25 -2.57 -11.56 -16.90
C THR A 25 -2.81 -12.16 -15.52
N ALA A 26 -2.17 -13.29 -15.23
CA ALA A 26 -2.17 -13.87 -13.90
C ALA A 26 -1.40 -12.93 -12.96
N TYR A 27 -2.11 -12.17 -12.13
CA TYR A 27 -1.51 -11.37 -11.06
C TYR A 27 -1.40 -12.22 -9.78
N ASN A 28 -0.34 -12.02 -9.00
CA ASN A 28 -0.31 -12.64 -7.66
C ASN A 28 -1.24 -11.86 -6.74
N VAL A 29 -1.91 -12.61 -5.86
CA VAL A 29 -2.85 -12.06 -4.88
C VAL A 29 -2.27 -12.24 -3.50
N HIS A 30 -2.16 -11.13 -2.78
CA HIS A 30 -1.72 -11.10 -1.38
C HIS A 30 -2.91 -10.80 -0.47
N HIS A 31 -2.89 -11.37 0.72
CA HIS A 31 -3.91 -11.12 1.73
C HIS A 31 -3.26 -10.66 3.03
N TYR A 32 -3.74 -9.53 3.56
CA TYR A 32 -3.27 -8.97 4.83
C TYR A 32 -4.46 -8.69 5.75
N SER A 33 -4.22 -8.80 7.06
CA SER A 33 -5.16 -8.38 8.09
C SER A 33 -4.53 -7.26 8.91
N PHE A 34 -5.19 -6.12 8.95
CA PHE A 34 -4.76 -4.93 9.68
C PHE A 34 -5.72 -4.71 10.85
N ILE A 35 -5.27 -5.01 12.06
CA ILE A 35 -6.04 -4.78 13.28
C ILE A 35 -5.60 -3.42 13.84
N VAL A 36 -6.47 -2.43 13.68
CA VAL A 36 -6.23 -1.06 14.14
C VAL A 36 -6.69 -0.94 15.58
N LYS A 37 -5.78 -0.75 16.52
CA LYS A 37 -6.10 -0.71 17.95
C LYS A 37 -5.14 0.16 18.77
N ASN A 38 -5.59 0.53 19.96
CA ASN A 38 -4.77 1.25 20.92
C ASN A 38 -3.77 0.31 21.59
N THR A 39 -2.48 0.62 21.48
CA THR A 39 -1.39 -0.16 22.08
C THR A 39 -0.50 0.76 22.93
N PHE A 40 0.05 0.23 24.02
CA PHE A 40 0.98 0.96 24.87
C PHE A 40 2.38 0.94 24.27
N PHE A 41 2.97 2.12 24.08
CA PHE A 41 4.34 2.26 23.64
C PHE A 41 5.13 3.10 24.64
N GLU A 42 6.30 2.58 25.02
CA GLU A 42 7.28 3.34 25.78
C GLU A 42 8.18 4.10 24.80
N ARG A 43 8.21 5.43 24.91
CA ARG A 43 9.14 6.26 24.16
C ARG A 43 9.62 7.40 25.03
N LEU A 44 10.94 7.65 25.01
CA LEU A 44 11.58 8.66 25.87
C LEU A 44 11.23 8.45 27.36
N CYS A 45 11.22 7.20 27.82
CA CYS A 45 10.86 6.79 29.19
C CYS A 45 9.44 7.21 29.64
N SER A 46 8.53 7.44 28.68
CA SER A 46 7.13 7.77 28.93
C SER A 46 6.24 6.77 28.20
N ASN A 47 5.37 6.11 28.96
CA ASN A 47 4.33 5.26 28.40
C ASN A 47 3.19 6.12 27.86
N LYS A 48 2.88 5.96 26.58
CA LYS A 48 1.74 6.60 25.94
C LYS A 48 0.94 5.54 25.18
N THR A 49 -0.38 5.67 25.22
CA THR A 49 -1.27 4.88 24.36
C THR A 49 -1.26 5.51 22.97
N MET A 50 -1.01 4.71 21.96
CA MET A 50 -0.98 5.14 20.56
C MET A 50 -1.81 4.19 19.72
N LEU A 51 -2.46 4.71 18.68
CA LEU A 51 -3.17 3.87 17.73
C LEU A 51 -2.16 3.21 16.79
N THR A 52 -2.24 1.89 16.64
CA THR A 52 -1.28 1.10 15.83
C THR A 52 -2.01 0.09 14.97
N VAL A 53 -1.25 -0.55 14.07
CA VAL A 53 -1.72 -1.70 13.30
C VAL A 53 -0.95 -2.93 13.79
N ASN A 54 -1.67 -3.97 14.20
CA ASN A 54 -1.07 -5.24 14.65
C ASN A 54 -0.01 -5.07 15.75
N ASP A 55 -0.27 -4.19 16.73
CA ASP A 55 0.63 -3.90 17.86
C ASP A 55 2.00 -3.31 17.50
N SER A 56 2.21 -2.85 16.26
CA SER A 56 3.49 -2.31 15.82
C SER A 56 3.45 -0.83 15.47
N PHE A 57 4.53 -0.14 15.84
CA PHE A 57 4.80 1.23 15.44
C PHE A 57 6.28 1.37 15.01
N PRO A 58 6.57 1.71 13.74
CA PRO A 58 5.62 1.78 12.61
C PRO A 58 4.89 0.46 12.36
N GLY A 59 3.79 0.52 11.61
CA GLY A 59 3.00 -0.64 11.22
C GLY A 59 3.74 -1.60 10.28
N PRO A 60 3.15 -2.76 9.95
CA PRO A 60 3.77 -3.77 9.10
C PRO A 60 4.09 -3.25 7.69
N THR A 61 5.22 -3.69 7.14
CA THR A 61 5.58 -3.45 5.74
C THR A 61 4.80 -4.39 4.82
N ILE A 62 4.21 -3.84 3.77
CA ILE A 62 3.61 -4.62 2.68
C ILE A 62 4.71 -4.92 1.66
N HIS A 63 4.87 -6.20 1.30
CA HIS A 63 5.84 -6.65 0.29
C HIS A 63 5.10 -7.30 -0.86
N VAL A 64 5.20 -6.70 -2.05
CA VAL A 64 4.53 -7.13 -3.27
C VAL A 64 5.47 -6.97 -4.47
N ARG A 65 5.07 -7.44 -5.64
CA ARG A 65 5.73 -7.16 -6.93
C ARG A 65 4.86 -6.23 -7.77
N LYS A 66 5.49 -5.52 -8.71
CA LYS A 66 4.81 -4.79 -9.77
C LYS A 66 3.79 -5.70 -10.47
N GLY A 67 2.56 -5.22 -10.63
CA GLY A 67 1.44 -5.96 -11.21
C GLY A 67 0.59 -6.76 -10.22
N ASP A 68 1.01 -6.90 -8.95
CA ASP A 68 0.27 -7.66 -7.95
C ASP A 68 -0.99 -6.94 -7.45
N ARG A 69 -1.87 -7.70 -6.80
CA ARG A 69 -3.00 -7.16 -6.04
C ARG A 69 -2.92 -7.58 -4.59
N ALA A 70 -3.34 -6.71 -3.67
CA ALA A 70 -3.47 -7.04 -2.27
C ALA A 70 -4.90 -6.79 -1.77
N TYR A 71 -5.50 -7.78 -1.11
CA TYR A 71 -6.72 -7.59 -0.34
C TYR A 71 -6.35 -7.39 1.12
N ILE A 72 -6.64 -6.21 1.65
CA ILE A 72 -6.23 -5.82 2.99
C ILE A 72 -7.49 -5.59 3.81
N ASN A 73 -7.80 -6.53 4.70
CA ASN A 73 -8.93 -6.42 5.59
C ASN A 73 -8.56 -5.61 6.83
N VAL A 74 -9.09 -4.40 6.93
CA VAL A 74 -8.83 -3.48 8.03
C VAL A 74 -9.95 -3.64 9.06
N HIS A 75 -9.61 -4.18 10.22
CA HIS A 75 -10.47 -4.29 11.38
C HIS A 75 -10.23 -3.09 12.30
N ASN A 76 -11.26 -2.28 12.52
CA ASN A 76 -11.16 -1.12 13.40
C ASN A 76 -11.59 -1.49 14.83
N GLU A 77 -10.63 -1.74 15.71
CA GLU A 77 -10.84 -1.92 17.16
C GLU A 77 -10.58 -0.62 17.96
N ALA A 78 -10.37 0.51 17.27
CA ALA A 78 -10.27 1.81 17.89
C ALA A 78 -11.63 2.31 18.39
N SER A 79 -11.62 3.36 19.22
CA SER A 79 -12.83 4.02 19.71
C SER A 79 -13.45 5.04 18.73
N TYR A 80 -12.79 5.31 17.61
CA TYR A 80 -13.22 6.27 16.59
C TYR A 80 -13.05 5.71 15.17
N GLY A 81 -13.67 6.36 14.20
CA GLY A 81 -13.61 5.96 12.79
C GLY A 81 -12.23 6.19 12.17
N VAL A 82 -11.80 5.27 11.29
CA VAL A 82 -10.50 5.37 10.61
C VAL A 82 -10.59 4.90 9.16
N THR A 83 -9.80 5.49 8.29
CA THR A 83 -9.54 4.99 6.92
C THR A 83 -8.05 4.80 6.69
N ILE A 84 -7.67 3.97 5.71
CA ILE A 84 -6.28 3.73 5.32
C ILE A 84 -6.11 4.11 3.85
N HIS A 85 -5.06 4.87 3.55
CA HIS A 85 -4.66 5.27 2.20
C HIS A 85 -3.33 4.63 1.81
N TRP A 86 -3.24 4.26 0.53
CA TRP A 86 -2.09 3.59 -0.09
C TRP A 86 -1.29 4.62 -0.89
N HIS A 87 -0.56 5.46 -0.17
CA HIS A 87 0.08 6.64 -0.75
C HIS A 87 1.00 6.28 -1.92
N GLY A 88 0.72 6.90 -3.07
CA GLY A 88 1.44 6.72 -4.33
C GLY A 88 0.97 5.53 -5.17
N VAL A 89 0.03 4.72 -4.68
CA VAL A 89 -0.64 3.70 -5.49
C VAL A 89 -1.76 4.38 -6.30
N LYS A 90 -1.74 4.21 -7.61
CA LYS A 90 -2.63 4.91 -8.55
C LYS A 90 -4.09 4.48 -8.48
N GLN A 91 -4.36 3.25 -8.04
CA GLN A 91 -5.70 2.65 -7.95
C GLN A 91 -6.52 2.84 -9.25
N PRO A 92 -6.05 2.34 -10.41
CA PRO A 92 -6.68 2.61 -11.70
C PRO A 92 -8.13 2.14 -11.74
N ARG A 93 -9.06 3.09 -11.88
CA ARG A 93 -10.52 2.87 -11.85
C ARG A 93 -11.05 2.25 -10.55
N ASN A 94 -10.29 2.35 -9.45
CA ASN A 94 -10.64 1.80 -8.15
C ASN A 94 -10.59 2.85 -7.03
N PRO A 95 -11.31 3.98 -7.15
CA PRO A 95 -11.28 5.02 -6.12
C PRO A 95 -11.85 4.54 -4.78
N TRP A 96 -12.71 3.50 -4.79
CA TRP A 96 -13.38 2.95 -3.60
C TRP A 96 -12.43 2.36 -2.55
N SER A 97 -11.21 1.99 -2.96
CA SER A 97 -10.16 1.50 -2.07
C SER A 97 -9.01 2.50 -1.90
N ASP A 98 -9.22 3.78 -2.23
CA ASP A 98 -8.17 4.79 -2.11
C ASP A 98 -7.99 5.27 -0.66
N GLY A 99 -9.07 5.44 0.11
CA GLY A 99 -8.98 5.72 1.56
C GLY A 99 -9.27 7.13 2.07
N PRO A 100 -9.08 8.25 1.34
CA PRO A 100 -9.31 9.58 1.91
C PRO A 100 -10.73 9.77 2.46
N GLU A 101 -10.81 10.01 3.77
CA GLU A 101 -12.09 10.10 4.49
C GLU A 101 -12.97 11.23 3.94
N ASN A 102 -14.25 10.92 3.71
CA ASN A 102 -15.27 11.80 3.14
C ASN A 102 -14.99 12.30 1.71
N ILE A 103 -13.96 11.76 1.04
CA ILE A 103 -13.72 11.96 -0.39
C ILE A 103 -14.12 10.70 -1.16
N THR A 104 -13.54 9.55 -0.80
CA THR A 104 -13.79 8.27 -1.49
C THR A 104 -14.61 7.30 -0.65
N GLN A 105 -14.61 7.47 0.68
CA GLN A 105 -15.38 6.63 1.60
C GLN A 105 -15.70 7.32 2.92
N CYS A 106 -16.73 6.82 3.60
CA CYS A 106 -16.95 7.10 5.02
C CYS A 106 -15.91 6.32 5.88
N PRO A 107 -15.62 6.77 7.11
CA PRO A 107 -14.70 6.07 8.00
C PRO A 107 -15.21 4.67 8.36
N ILE A 108 -14.28 3.73 8.52
CA ILE A 108 -14.57 2.40 9.05
C ILE A 108 -14.95 2.60 10.52
N LYS A 109 -16.17 2.27 10.90
CA LYS A 109 -16.67 2.51 12.27
C LYS A 109 -15.98 1.58 13.29
N PRO A 110 -15.90 2.00 14.57
CA PRO A 110 -15.47 1.12 15.66
C PRO A 110 -16.19 -0.23 15.64
N GLY A 111 -15.44 -1.32 15.83
CA GLY A 111 -15.92 -2.70 15.83
C GLY A 111 -16.29 -3.26 14.46
N THR A 112 -16.09 -2.50 13.37
CA THR A 112 -16.38 -2.94 11.99
C THR A 112 -15.11 -3.15 11.19
N ASN A 113 -15.26 -3.68 9.98
CA ASN A 113 -14.14 -3.88 9.06
C ASN A 113 -14.47 -3.39 7.65
N PHE A 114 -13.43 -3.21 6.86
CA PHE A 114 -13.51 -2.95 5.43
C PHE A 114 -12.31 -3.59 4.74
N THR A 115 -12.57 -4.27 3.62
CA THR A 115 -11.50 -4.87 2.81
C THR A 115 -11.18 -3.95 1.63
N TYR A 116 -9.95 -3.46 1.61
CA TYR A 116 -9.41 -2.71 0.48
C TYR A 116 -8.88 -3.68 -0.57
N GLU A 117 -9.14 -3.37 -1.82
CA GLU A 117 -8.44 -3.96 -2.96
C GLU A 117 -7.37 -2.97 -3.43
N VAL A 118 -6.11 -3.31 -3.25
CA VAL A 118 -4.98 -2.46 -3.66
C VAL A 118 -4.40 -3.00 -4.95
N ILE A 119 -4.40 -2.18 -6.00
CA ILE A 119 -3.95 -2.56 -7.33
C ILE A 119 -2.58 -1.91 -7.59
N PHE A 120 -1.50 -2.70 -7.47
CA PHE A 120 -0.14 -2.26 -7.78
C PHE A 120 0.10 -2.42 -9.28
N SER A 121 -0.33 -1.43 -10.04
CA SER A 121 -0.31 -1.43 -11.50
C SER A 121 1.10 -1.41 -12.09
N ASP A 122 1.68 -0.22 -12.29
CA ASP A 122 2.98 -0.01 -12.89
C ASP A 122 4.02 0.54 -11.90
N GLU A 123 3.63 0.70 -10.64
CA GLU A 123 4.50 1.11 -9.56
C GLU A 123 5.60 0.06 -9.31
N GLU A 124 6.83 0.52 -9.09
CA GLU A 124 7.97 -0.29 -8.71
C GLU A 124 8.85 0.56 -7.80
N GLY A 125 9.28 0.01 -6.67
CA GLY A 125 10.08 0.72 -5.69
C GLY A 125 9.47 0.79 -4.31
N THR A 126 9.47 1.98 -3.72
CA THR A 126 9.03 2.19 -2.34
C THR A 126 7.90 3.18 -2.32
N LEU A 127 6.83 2.79 -1.64
CA LEU A 127 5.67 3.61 -1.31
C LEU A 127 5.40 3.45 0.19
N TRP A 128 4.27 3.95 0.65
CA TRP A 128 3.86 3.81 2.04
C TRP A 128 2.35 3.82 2.16
N TRP A 129 1.85 3.30 3.26
CA TRP A 129 0.46 3.41 3.62
C TRP A 129 0.34 4.20 4.91
N HIS A 130 -0.77 4.91 5.06
CA HIS A 130 -1.06 5.63 6.29
C HIS A 130 -2.55 5.80 6.49
N ALA A 131 -2.97 6.03 7.74
CA ALA A 131 -4.34 6.41 7.97
C ALA A 131 -4.66 7.75 7.29
N HIS A 132 -5.88 7.92 6.78
CA HIS A 132 -6.31 9.14 6.11
C HIS A 132 -7.55 9.77 6.77
N SER A 133 -7.59 9.64 8.09
CA SER A 133 -8.57 10.23 9.01
C SER A 133 -7.87 11.14 10.01
N ASP A 134 -8.24 12.43 10.04
CA ASP A 134 -7.64 13.44 10.92
C ASP A 134 -6.09 13.36 10.98
N TRP A 135 -5.55 13.22 12.19
CA TRP A 135 -4.11 13.18 12.48
C TRP A 135 -3.60 11.78 12.78
N THR A 136 -4.43 10.75 12.57
CA THR A 136 -4.14 9.37 12.98
C THR A 136 -2.93 8.78 12.27
N ARG A 137 -2.55 9.32 11.10
CA ARG A 137 -1.31 8.98 10.39
C ARG A 137 -0.03 9.22 11.19
N ALA A 138 -0.08 10.01 12.26
CA ALA A 138 1.06 10.20 13.14
C ALA A 138 1.57 8.88 13.74
N THR A 139 0.68 7.89 13.91
CA THR A 139 1.00 6.59 14.51
C THR A 139 0.56 5.40 13.65
N VAL A 140 -0.43 5.59 12.77
CA VAL A 140 -0.93 4.55 11.86
C VAL A 140 -0.33 4.78 10.48
N HIS A 141 0.85 4.19 10.25
CA HIS A 141 1.54 4.20 8.95
C HIS A 141 2.54 3.05 8.86
N GLY A 142 2.92 2.67 7.64
CA GLY A 142 3.94 1.67 7.37
C GLY A 142 4.42 1.72 5.93
N ALA A 143 5.44 0.94 5.60
CA ALA A 143 6.03 0.94 4.27
C ALA A 143 5.29 0.02 3.31
N ILE A 144 5.43 0.30 2.02
CA ILE A 144 5.09 -0.60 0.92
C ILE A 144 6.35 -0.76 0.07
N VAL A 145 6.82 -1.99 -0.10
CA VAL A 145 7.94 -2.33 -0.96
C VAL A 145 7.41 -3.11 -2.15
N ILE A 146 7.59 -2.55 -3.34
CA ILE A 146 7.12 -3.10 -4.61
C ILE A 146 8.36 -3.53 -5.41
N LEU A 147 8.63 -4.82 -5.37
CA LEU A 147 9.74 -5.44 -6.10
C LEU A 147 9.47 -5.43 -7.61
N PRO A 148 10.51 -5.58 -8.45
CA PRO A 148 10.33 -5.73 -9.90
C PRO A 148 9.39 -6.89 -10.22
N GLU A 149 8.75 -6.78 -11.38
CA GLU A 149 7.91 -7.83 -11.95
C GLU A 149 8.66 -9.17 -11.96
N ALA A 150 7.94 -10.29 -11.83
CA ALA A 150 8.54 -11.62 -11.87
C ALA A 150 9.45 -11.79 -13.11
N ASN A 151 10.65 -12.34 -12.90
CA ASN A 151 11.69 -12.52 -13.93
C ASN A 151 12.29 -11.21 -14.52
N THR A 152 12.05 -10.06 -13.89
CA THR A 152 12.77 -8.82 -14.18
C THR A 152 13.74 -8.46 -13.05
N THR A 153 14.65 -7.53 -13.29
CA THR A 153 15.63 -7.05 -12.31
C THR A 153 15.61 -5.54 -12.23
N TYR A 154 16.08 -5.00 -11.11
CA TYR A 154 16.34 -3.58 -10.99
C TYR A 154 17.28 -3.07 -12.10
N PRO A 155 17.21 -1.77 -12.47
CA PRO A 155 18.14 -1.15 -13.42
C PRO A 155 19.55 -0.92 -12.83
N PHE A 156 19.86 -1.54 -11.70
CA PHE A 156 21.13 -1.50 -10.99
C PHE A 156 21.47 -2.91 -10.45
N PRO A 157 22.75 -3.19 -10.13
CA PRO A 157 23.14 -4.48 -9.57
C PRO A 157 22.35 -4.81 -8.31
N LYS A 158 21.95 -6.07 -8.15
CA LYS A 158 21.18 -6.53 -6.99
C LYS A 158 21.91 -6.12 -5.70
N PRO A 159 21.24 -5.43 -4.75
CA PRO A 159 21.87 -5.04 -3.51
C PRO A 159 22.28 -6.23 -2.66
N THR A 160 23.29 -6.02 -1.81
CA THR A 160 23.68 -6.98 -0.78
C THR A 160 22.66 -7.02 0.34
N ALA A 161 22.07 -5.87 0.67
CA ALA A 161 21.04 -5.74 1.70
C ALA A 161 20.09 -4.58 1.37
N GLU A 162 18.87 -4.69 1.88
CA GLU A 162 17.79 -3.72 1.72
C GLU A 162 17.21 -3.40 3.10
N GLN A 163 17.03 -2.11 3.41
CA GLN A 163 16.51 -1.67 4.69
C GLN A 163 15.42 -0.62 4.48
N VAL A 164 14.28 -0.81 5.15
CA VAL A 164 13.23 0.21 5.24
C VAL A 164 13.60 1.18 6.37
N LEU A 165 13.63 2.48 6.05
CA LEU A 165 13.83 3.57 7.00
C LEU A 165 12.62 4.49 7.00
N ILE A 166 11.89 4.52 8.11
CA ILE A 166 10.72 5.40 8.28
C ILE A 166 11.13 6.59 9.14
N LEU A 167 11.10 7.78 8.57
CA LEU A 167 11.37 9.03 9.27
C LEU A 167 10.04 9.64 9.73
N GLY A 168 9.83 9.67 11.04
CA GLY A 168 8.65 10.28 11.66
C GLY A 168 9.02 11.44 12.56
N GLY A 169 8.28 12.55 12.46
CA GLY A 169 8.32 13.64 13.42
C GLY A 169 7.25 13.50 14.50
N LYS A 170 7.51 14.06 15.69
CA LYS A 170 6.51 14.23 16.74
C LYS A 170 6.60 15.65 17.27
N LEU A 171 5.54 16.43 17.10
CA LEU A 171 5.38 17.69 17.83
C LEU A 171 4.66 17.41 19.14
N GLU A 172 5.30 17.73 20.27
CA GLU A 172 4.65 17.65 21.59
C GLU A 172 4.12 19.03 21.96
N HIS A 173 2.78 19.15 22.12
CA HIS A 173 2.16 20.37 22.62
C HIS A 173 1.48 20.09 23.97
N ASN A 174 1.84 20.88 24.98
CA ASN A 174 1.37 20.89 26.38
C ASN A 174 -0.05 20.30 26.63
N GLY A 175 -0.16 18.99 26.84
CA GLY A 175 -1.30 18.35 27.49
C GLY A 175 -2.43 17.80 26.60
N LEU A 176 -2.42 18.06 25.29
CA LEU A 176 -3.34 17.42 24.34
C LEU A 176 -2.52 16.44 23.51
N GLY A 177 -2.64 15.14 23.78
CA GLY A 177 -1.82 14.06 23.21
C GLY A 177 -1.94 13.82 21.71
N VAL A 178 -2.20 14.85 20.89
CA VAL A 178 -2.29 14.78 19.44
C VAL A 178 -1.04 15.42 18.85
N GLY A 179 -0.05 14.58 18.57
CA GLY A 179 1.18 15.02 17.91
C GLY A 179 0.94 15.24 16.43
N LEU A 180 1.29 16.41 15.92
CA LEU A 180 1.46 16.65 14.49
C LEU A 180 2.66 15.80 14.04
N GLY A 181 2.41 14.77 13.23
CA GLY A 181 3.43 13.88 12.71
C GLY A 181 3.44 13.90 11.19
N LEU A 182 4.57 14.30 10.59
CA LEU A 182 4.90 13.97 9.21
C LEU A 182 5.70 12.66 9.26
N ALA A 183 5.26 11.66 8.50
CA ALA A 183 5.99 10.43 8.27
C ALA A 183 6.43 10.39 6.80
N TRP A 184 7.68 10.00 6.58
CA TRP A 184 8.28 9.78 5.27
C TRP A 184 8.91 8.39 5.28
N VAL A 185 8.75 7.63 4.21
CA VAL A 185 9.32 6.28 4.11
C VAL A 185 10.41 6.29 3.05
N PHE A 186 11.59 5.83 3.44
CA PHE A 186 12.75 5.65 2.59
C PHE A 186 13.10 4.17 2.52
N TYR A 187 13.64 3.76 1.39
CA TYR A 187 14.22 2.45 1.22
C TYR A 187 15.67 2.61 0.82
N ILE A 188 16.54 2.06 1.66
CA ILE A 188 17.99 2.14 1.51
C ILE A 188 18.46 0.82 0.93
N ILE A 189 19.05 0.92 -0.26
CA ILE A 189 19.66 -0.18 -1.00
C ILE A 189 21.17 -0.10 -0.72
N LEU A 190 21.71 -1.09 0.01
CA LEU A 190 23.13 -1.15 0.35
C LEU A 190 23.89 -1.94 -0.72
N GLY A 191 24.70 -1.23 -1.51
CA GLY A 191 25.59 -1.84 -2.51
C GLY A 191 26.89 -2.41 -1.93
N PRO A 192 27.62 -3.24 -2.69
CA PRO A 192 28.88 -3.86 -2.27
C PRO A 192 30.01 -2.87 -1.95
N HIS A 193 29.87 -1.60 -2.34
CA HIS A 193 30.84 -0.52 -2.09
C HIS A 193 30.27 0.64 -1.24
N LEU A 194 29.26 0.41 -0.38
CA LEU A 194 28.63 1.45 0.46
C LEU A 194 28.01 2.63 -0.33
N PHE A 195 27.69 2.45 -1.61
CA PHE A 195 26.81 3.38 -2.32
C PHE A 195 25.36 3.06 -1.94
N SER A 196 24.71 4.01 -1.27
CA SER A 196 23.27 3.96 -0.97
C SER A 196 22.50 4.53 -2.14
N TYR A 197 21.69 3.70 -2.81
CA TYR A 197 20.65 4.22 -3.71
C TYR A 197 19.42 4.54 -2.86
N PHE A 198 19.04 5.82 -2.82
CA PHE A 198 17.76 6.24 -2.25
C PHE A 198 16.71 6.12 -3.35
N LEU A 199 15.79 5.19 -3.20
CA LEU A 199 14.52 5.29 -3.91
C LEU A 199 13.61 6.17 -3.05
N LEU A 200 13.54 7.45 -3.41
CA LEU A 200 12.67 8.41 -2.74
C LEU A 200 11.22 8.18 -3.18
N ALA A 201 10.36 7.85 -2.22
CA ALA A 201 8.94 8.12 -2.34
C ALA A 201 8.73 9.60 -1.99
N GLN A 202 8.70 10.47 -2.99
CA GLN A 202 8.36 11.87 -2.81
C GLN A 202 7.10 12.15 -3.62
N ILE A 203 5.96 12.29 -2.94
CA ILE A 203 4.78 13.01 -3.44
C ILE A 203 4.19 13.82 -2.29
#